data_AF-X0W9N0-F1
#
_entry.id   AF-X0W9N0-F1
#
_cell.length_a   1.000
_cell.length_b   1.000
_cell.length_c   1.000
_cell.angle_alpha   90.00
_cell.angle_beta   90.00
_cell.angle_gamma   90.00
#
_symmetry.space_group_name_H-M   'P 1'
#
loop_
_entity.id
_entity.type
_entity.pdbx_description
1 polymer ?
#
loop_
_entity_poly.entity_id
_entity_poly.type
_entity_poly.pdbx_seq_one_letter_code
_entity_poly.pdbx_strand_id
1 'polypeptide(L)'
;LVWTGQDYPLAAWTVRMIAPVAFLSIMTGMGTAALRGKGRIGLELGYAVLGATILVVLYGPGYLLWGYKGMIGAEVVAGAISASWFLVAFARAESLRYMRHIRETLLRPLIIFGPVVALTVLLKPVFELQPSAANPRWSCLADVAMWGVLFGLAISVCGWFGLLSRSERALLGRFLPGGQHSAVKRALGYAGE
;
A
#
# COMPACT_ATOMS: atom_id res chain seq x y z
N LEU A 1 -8.18 5.32 16.85
CA LEU A 1 -7.63 4.99 18.19
C LEU A 1 -8.13 5.95 19.27
N VAL A 2 -8.19 7.27 19.01
CA VAL A 2 -8.87 8.25 19.90
C VAL A 2 -10.39 8.05 19.95
N TRP A 3 -10.99 7.46 18.90
CA TRP A 3 -12.45 7.49 18.70
C TRP A 3 -13.24 6.25 19.17
N THR A 4 -12.65 5.05 19.30
CA THR A 4 -13.43 3.81 19.51
C THR A 4 -13.62 3.39 20.95
N GLY A 5 -12.83 3.90 21.91
CA GLY A 5 -13.03 3.77 23.36
C GLY A 5 -13.02 2.37 24.00
N GLN A 6 -13.44 1.31 23.31
CA GLN A 6 -13.82 0.04 23.92
C GLN A 6 -13.28 -1.21 23.20
N ASP A 7 -13.17 -1.25 21.86
CA ASP A 7 -12.70 -2.45 21.12
C ASP A 7 -11.35 -2.27 20.39
N TYR A 8 -10.29 -2.06 21.16
CA TYR A 8 -8.92 -1.90 20.64
C TYR A 8 -8.41 -3.09 19.79
N PRO A 9 -8.64 -4.37 20.17
CA PRO A 9 -8.13 -5.51 19.39
C PRO A 9 -8.80 -5.65 18.02
N LEU A 10 -10.09 -5.34 17.94
CA LEU A 10 -10.85 -5.43 16.68
C LEU A 10 -10.43 -4.34 15.70
N ALA A 11 -10.19 -3.12 16.20
CA ALA A 11 -9.67 -2.03 15.40
C ALA A 11 -8.27 -2.34 14.86
N ALA A 12 -7.38 -2.85 15.72
CA ALA A 12 -6.04 -3.27 15.30
C ALA A 12 -6.11 -4.33 14.21
N TRP A 13 -6.90 -5.41 14.41
CA TRP A 13 -7.13 -6.45 13.41
C TRP A 13 -7.65 -5.90 12.08
N THR A 14 -8.61 -4.97 12.12
CA THR A 14 -9.18 -4.32 10.92
C THR A 14 -8.09 -3.61 10.12
N VAL A 15 -7.23 -2.84 10.80
CA VAL A 15 -6.11 -2.15 10.15
C VAL A 15 -5.17 -3.16 9.48
N ARG A 16 -4.85 -4.28 10.14
CA ARG A 16 -4.00 -5.34 9.53
C ARG A 16 -4.60 -5.89 8.25
N MET A 17 -5.91 -6.11 8.24
CA MET A 17 -6.63 -6.68 7.10
C MET A 17 -6.74 -5.69 5.94
N ILE A 18 -7.00 -4.41 6.23
CA ILE A 18 -7.21 -3.38 5.20
C ILE A 18 -5.89 -2.86 4.64
N ALA A 19 -4.80 -2.80 5.41
CA ALA A 19 -3.54 -2.20 4.98
C ALA A 19 -3.01 -2.72 3.63
N PRO A 20 -3.00 -4.03 3.33
CA PRO A 20 -2.58 -4.53 2.01
C PRO A 20 -3.45 -4.04 0.86
N VAL A 21 -4.76 -3.90 1.08
CA VAL A 21 -5.71 -3.44 0.05
C VAL A 21 -5.65 -1.93 -0.13
N ALA A 22 -5.40 -1.19 0.95
CA ALA A 22 -5.12 0.23 0.88
C ALA A 22 -3.88 0.51 0.00
N PHE A 23 -2.86 -0.35 0.05
CA PHE A 23 -1.69 -0.23 -0.82
C PHE A 23 -2.06 -0.38 -2.30
N LEU A 24 -2.86 -1.39 -2.65
CA LEU A 24 -3.37 -1.56 -4.01
C LEU A 24 -4.21 -0.35 -4.45
N SER A 25 -5.05 0.17 -3.55
CA SER A 25 -5.88 1.34 -3.80
C SER A 25 -5.04 2.58 -4.11
N ILE A 26 -3.94 2.81 -3.38
CA ILE A 26 -3.00 3.89 -3.68
C ILE A 26 -2.40 3.75 -5.09
N MET A 27 -2.02 2.53 -5.50
CA MET A 27 -1.52 2.30 -6.86
C MET A 27 -2.57 2.59 -7.93
N THR A 28 -3.85 2.26 -7.68
CA THR A 28 -4.93 2.61 -8.61
C THR A 28 -5.11 4.13 -8.76
N GLY A 29 -4.86 4.91 -7.70
CA GLY A 29 -5.02 6.37 -7.69
C GLY A 29 -4.20 7.09 -8.77
N MET A 30 -3.00 6.60 -9.08
CA MET A 30 -2.18 7.16 -10.16
C MET A 30 -2.78 6.84 -11.54
N GLY A 31 -3.27 5.61 -11.72
CA GLY A 31 -3.91 5.20 -12.96
C GLY A 31 -5.22 5.95 -13.21
N THR A 32 -6.04 6.16 -12.17
CA THR A 32 -7.28 6.93 -12.29
C THR A 32 -7.00 8.40 -12.62
N ALA A 33 -6.02 9.03 -11.97
CA ALA A 33 -5.61 10.40 -12.30
C ALA A 33 -5.16 10.53 -13.77
N ALA A 34 -4.36 9.57 -14.27
CA ALA A 34 -3.91 9.56 -15.66
C ALA A 34 -5.07 9.38 -16.66
N LEU A 35 -6.02 8.48 -16.38
CA LEU A 35 -7.19 8.26 -17.24
C LEU A 35 -8.15 9.46 -17.26
N ARG A 36 -8.34 10.13 -16.12
CA ARG A 36 -9.14 11.37 -16.02
C ARG A 36 -8.53 12.47 -16.88
N GLY A 37 -7.20 12.64 -16.86
CA GLY A 37 -6.50 13.58 -17.74
C GLY A 37 -6.68 13.29 -19.23
N LYS A 38 -7.02 12.05 -19.60
CA LYS A 38 -7.29 11.61 -20.98
C LYS A 38 -8.79 11.51 -21.33
N GLY A 39 -9.69 11.88 -20.42
CA GLY A 39 -11.14 11.76 -20.60
C GLY A 39 -11.68 10.32 -20.66
N ARG A 40 -10.91 9.32 -20.22
CA ARG A 40 -11.29 7.89 -20.28
C ARG A 40 -11.91 7.40 -18.97
N ILE A 41 -13.02 8.00 -18.57
CA ILE A 41 -13.68 7.75 -17.26
C ILE A 41 -14.30 6.34 -17.18
N GLY A 42 -14.63 5.71 -18.32
CA GLY A 42 -15.32 4.41 -18.34
C GLY A 42 -14.58 3.27 -17.62
N LEU A 43 -13.24 3.25 -17.65
CA LEU A 43 -12.44 2.24 -16.94
C LEU A 43 -12.48 2.44 -15.42
N GLU A 44 -12.50 3.69 -14.97
CA GLU A 44 -12.64 4.03 -13.55
C GLU A 44 -14.03 3.63 -13.04
N LEU A 45 -15.07 3.91 -13.82
CA LEU A 45 -16.43 3.49 -13.49
C LEU A 45 -16.53 1.96 -13.43
N GLY A 46 -15.94 1.24 -14.40
CA GLY A 46 -15.91 -0.23 -14.40
C GLY A 46 -15.24 -0.80 -13.15
N TYR A 47 -14.14 -0.19 -12.70
CA TYR A 47 -13.47 -0.54 -11.45
C TYR A 47 -14.38 -0.36 -10.23
N ALA A 48 -15.03 0.80 -10.13
CA ALA A 48 -15.92 1.11 -9.02
C ALA A 48 -17.15 0.18 -8.99
N VAL A 49 -17.77 -0.07 -10.15
CA VAL A 49 -18.94 -0.96 -10.28
C VAL A 49 -18.56 -2.40 -9.94
N LEU A 50 -17.41 -2.89 -10.42
CA LEU A 50 -16.94 -4.24 -10.10
C LEU A 50 -16.73 -4.40 -8.59
N GLY A 51 -16.03 -3.45 -7.95
CA GLY A 51 -15.80 -3.46 -6.51
C GLY A 51 -17.11 -3.42 -5.71
N ALA A 52 -18.03 -2.53 -6.07
CA ALA A 52 -19.34 -2.42 -5.42
C ALA A 52 -20.17 -3.70 -5.57
N THR A 53 -20.15 -4.32 -6.76
CA THR A 53 -20.90 -5.55 -7.03
C THR A 53 -20.37 -6.70 -6.17
N ILE A 54 -19.05 -6.92 -6.15
CA ILE A 54 -18.44 -7.96 -5.33
C ILE A 54 -18.71 -7.69 -3.85
N LEU A 55 -18.60 -6.43 -3.42
CA LEU A 55 -18.88 -6.05 -2.04
C LEU A 55 -20.32 -6.42 -1.67
N VAL A 56 -21.32 -5.97 -2.42
CA VAL A 56 -22.74 -6.27 -2.14
C VAL A 56 -23.01 -7.78 -2.08
N VAL A 57 -22.44 -8.55 -3.01
CA VAL A 57 -22.60 -10.01 -3.06
C VAL A 57 -21.98 -10.69 -1.83
N LEU A 58 -20.84 -10.22 -1.34
CA LEU A 58 -20.12 -10.83 -0.23
C LEU A 58 -20.53 -10.29 1.14
N TYR A 59 -21.04 -9.07 1.21
CA TYR A 59 -21.27 -8.38 2.49
C TYR A 59 -22.39 -9.03 3.29
N GLY A 60 -23.52 -9.34 2.66
CA GLY A 60 -24.66 -10.00 3.31
C GLY A 60 -24.29 -11.38 3.86
N PRO A 61 -23.82 -12.32 3.03
CA PRO A 61 -23.35 -13.63 3.48
C PRO A 61 -22.21 -13.54 4.49
N GLY A 62 -21.24 -12.64 4.27
CA GLY A 62 -20.12 -12.43 5.17
C GLY A 62 -20.57 -11.99 6.57
N TYR A 63 -21.51 -11.04 6.64
CA TYR A 63 -22.08 -10.60 7.90
C TYR A 63 -22.84 -11.74 8.60
N LEU A 64 -23.67 -12.50 7.89
CA LEU A 64 -24.44 -13.59 8.48
C LEU A 64 -23.55 -14.73 9.01
N LEU A 65 -22.44 -15.03 8.34
CA LEU A 65 -21.55 -16.14 8.70
C LEU A 65 -20.50 -15.75 9.76
N TRP A 66 -19.94 -14.54 9.69
CA TRP A 66 -18.78 -14.13 10.49
C TRP A 66 -18.93 -12.74 11.13
N GLY A 67 -20.12 -12.12 11.08
CA GLY A 67 -20.38 -10.81 11.62
C GLY A 67 -19.47 -9.73 11.02
N TYR A 68 -18.96 -8.84 11.87
CA TYR A 68 -18.06 -7.76 11.48
C TYR A 68 -16.80 -8.25 10.74
N LYS A 69 -16.21 -9.39 11.16
CA LYS A 69 -15.02 -9.93 10.50
C LYS A 69 -15.31 -10.33 9.05
N GLY A 70 -16.50 -10.86 8.79
CA GLY A 70 -16.95 -11.19 7.44
C GLY A 70 -17.16 -9.96 6.57
N MET A 71 -17.69 -8.86 7.13
CA MET A 71 -17.81 -7.57 6.43
C MET A 71 -16.45 -7.02 6.00
N ILE A 72 -15.47 -6.99 6.92
CA ILE A 72 -14.11 -6.55 6.60
C ILE A 72 -13.44 -7.49 5.59
N GLY A 73 -13.65 -8.80 5.72
CA GLY A 73 -13.18 -9.78 4.73
C GLY A 73 -13.75 -9.52 3.33
N ALA A 74 -15.05 -9.23 3.23
CA ALA A 74 -15.71 -8.88 1.98
C ALA A 74 -15.12 -7.60 1.36
N GLU A 75 -14.86 -6.58 2.16
CA GLU A 75 -14.22 -5.34 1.72
C GLU A 75 -12.81 -5.57 1.18
N VAL A 76 -12.01 -6.36 1.89
CA VAL A 76 -10.66 -6.74 1.47
C VAL A 76 -10.68 -7.48 0.15
N VAL A 77 -11.56 -8.47 0.00
CA VAL A 77 -11.69 -9.27 -1.23
C VAL A 77 -12.17 -8.39 -2.39
N ALA A 78 -13.22 -7.58 -2.17
CA ALA A 78 -13.77 -6.69 -3.17
C ALA A 78 -12.71 -5.69 -3.66
N GLY A 79 -12.01 -5.03 -2.75
CA GLY A 79 -10.95 -4.07 -3.06
C GLY A 79 -9.74 -4.70 -3.75
N ALA A 80 -9.31 -5.89 -3.31
CA ALA A 80 -8.19 -6.58 -3.92
C ALA A 80 -8.48 -7.00 -5.38
N ILE A 81 -9.68 -7.56 -5.63
CA ILE A 81 -10.08 -8.02 -6.96
C ILE A 81 -10.29 -6.82 -7.89
N SER A 82 -11.03 -5.80 -7.45
CA SER A 82 -11.31 -4.63 -8.27
C SER A 82 -10.02 -3.87 -8.60
N ALA A 83 -9.14 -3.65 -7.62
CA ALA A 83 -7.88 -2.93 -7.85
C ALA A 83 -6.95 -3.70 -8.78
N SER A 84 -6.84 -5.02 -8.60
CA SER A 84 -6.04 -5.89 -9.49
C SER A 84 -6.58 -5.88 -10.92
N TRP A 85 -7.90 -5.99 -11.08
CA TRP A 85 -8.55 -5.88 -12.38
C TRP A 85 -8.27 -4.53 -13.05
N PHE A 86 -8.40 -3.43 -12.31
CA PHE A 86 -8.14 -2.08 -12.82
C PHE A 86 -6.69 -1.92 -13.29
N LEU A 87 -5.71 -2.36 -12.51
CA LEU A 87 -4.30 -2.29 -12.88
C LEU A 87 -4.02 -3.07 -14.17
N VAL A 88 -4.62 -4.25 -14.34
CA VAL A 88 -4.52 -5.06 -15.56
C VAL A 88 -5.20 -4.36 -16.75
N ALA A 89 -6.39 -3.82 -16.56
CA ALA A 89 -7.15 -3.12 -17.60
C ALA A 89 -6.44 -1.84 -18.05
N PHE A 90 -5.90 -1.06 -17.10
CA PHE A 90 -5.10 0.13 -17.34
C PHE A 90 -3.84 -0.19 -18.14
N ALA A 91 -3.09 -1.23 -17.74
CA ALA A 91 -1.89 -1.67 -18.45
C ALA A 91 -2.16 -2.01 -19.92
N ARG A 92 -3.29 -2.68 -20.19
CA ARG A 92 -3.73 -3.00 -21.55
C ARG A 92 -4.12 -1.75 -22.33
N ALA A 93 -4.86 -0.84 -21.71
CA ALA A 93 -5.33 0.40 -22.35
C ALA A 93 -4.21 1.37 -22.74
N GLU A 94 -3.10 1.34 -21.99
CA GLU A 94 -1.93 2.19 -22.22
C GLU A 94 -0.86 1.54 -23.11
N SER A 95 -1.10 0.34 -23.64
CA SER A 95 -0.15 -0.42 -24.49
C SER A 95 1.25 -0.59 -23.86
N LEU A 96 1.35 -0.45 -22.53
CA LEU A 96 2.58 -0.71 -21.80
C LEU A 96 2.93 -2.17 -22.04
N ARG A 97 4.21 -2.48 -22.33
CA ARG A 97 4.67 -3.86 -22.50
C ARG A 97 4.18 -4.69 -21.32
N TYR A 98 3.11 -5.46 -21.54
CA TYR A 98 2.23 -5.98 -20.49
C TYR A 98 3.01 -6.73 -19.41
N MET A 99 4.00 -7.54 -19.82
CA MET A 99 4.88 -8.28 -18.92
C MET A 99 5.88 -7.41 -18.14
N ARG A 100 6.40 -6.32 -18.74
CA ARG A 100 7.26 -5.37 -18.00
C ARG A 100 6.43 -4.58 -17.00
N HIS A 101 5.23 -4.13 -17.38
CA HIS A 101 4.36 -3.38 -16.49
C HIS A 101 3.84 -4.24 -15.32
N ILE A 102 3.36 -5.46 -15.57
CA ILE A 102 3.00 -6.39 -14.50
C ILE A 102 4.20 -6.69 -13.60
N ARG A 103 5.39 -6.88 -14.19
CA ARG A 103 6.61 -7.12 -13.42
C ARG A 103 6.94 -5.94 -12.50
N GLU A 104 6.85 -4.71 -13.01
CA GLU A 104 7.28 -3.51 -12.29
C GLU A 104 6.22 -2.95 -11.34
N THR A 105 4.93 -3.13 -11.66
CA THR A 105 3.79 -2.54 -10.94
C THR A 105 3.09 -3.53 -10.01
N LEU A 106 3.10 -4.83 -10.32
CA LEU A 106 2.48 -5.85 -9.47
C LEU A 106 3.51 -6.74 -8.79
N LEU A 107 4.33 -7.46 -9.57
CA LEU A 107 5.29 -8.44 -9.01
C LEU A 107 6.37 -7.78 -8.15
N ARG A 108 6.97 -6.68 -8.59
CA ARG A 108 8.06 -6.05 -7.84
C ARG A 108 7.59 -5.47 -6.51
N PRO A 109 6.46 -4.73 -6.43
CA PRO A 109 5.87 -4.37 -5.16
C PRO A 109 5.51 -5.61 -4.34
N LEU A 110 4.91 -6.66 -4.92
CA LEU A 110 4.55 -7.87 -4.19
C LEU A 110 5.77 -8.65 -3.65
N ILE A 111 6.90 -8.64 -4.36
CA ILE A 111 8.19 -9.21 -3.91
C ILE A 111 8.83 -8.35 -2.81
N ILE A 112 8.59 -7.05 -2.78
CA ILE A 112 9.10 -6.15 -1.74
C ILE A 112 8.19 -6.19 -0.50
N PHE A 113 6.88 -6.21 -0.71
CA PHE A 113 5.84 -6.19 0.32
C PHE A 113 5.59 -7.59 0.90
N GLY A 114 5.77 -8.64 0.10
CA GLY A 114 5.61 -10.03 0.52
C GLY A 114 6.48 -10.42 1.71
N PRO A 115 7.80 -10.14 1.70
CA PRO A 115 8.68 -10.33 2.86
C PRO A 115 8.25 -9.48 4.05
N VAL A 116 7.74 -8.27 3.83
CA VAL A 116 7.25 -7.41 4.92
C VAL A 116 6.04 -8.04 5.62
N VAL A 117 5.06 -8.52 4.84
CA VAL A 117 3.87 -9.24 5.34
C VAL A 117 4.26 -10.57 5.99
N ALA A 118 5.14 -11.33 5.34
CA ALA A 118 5.63 -12.61 5.88
C ALA A 118 6.39 -12.41 7.20
N LEU A 119 7.26 -11.39 7.27
CA LEU A 119 7.97 -11.02 8.49
C LEU A 119 7.00 -10.59 9.59
N THR A 120 5.92 -9.87 9.26
CA THR A 120 4.90 -9.50 10.26
C THR A 120 4.17 -10.73 10.81
N VAL A 121 3.83 -11.68 9.95
CA VAL A 121 3.21 -12.95 10.37
C VAL A 121 4.17 -13.77 11.23
N LEU A 122 5.46 -13.81 10.87
CA LEU A 122 6.50 -14.52 11.62
C LEU A 122 6.83 -13.87 12.97
N LEU A 123 6.78 -12.54 13.06
CA LEU A 123 7.04 -11.81 14.30
C LEU A 123 5.83 -11.76 15.24
N LYS A 124 4.63 -12.06 14.74
CA LYS A 124 3.39 -12.11 15.54
C LYS A 124 3.54 -12.88 16.88
N PRO A 125 4.06 -14.13 16.91
CA PRO A 125 4.27 -14.84 18.18
C PRO A 125 5.26 -14.15 19.13
N VAL A 126 6.26 -13.42 18.61
CA VAL A 126 7.21 -12.65 19.43
C VAL A 126 6.51 -11.48 20.12
N PHE A 127 5.55 -10.85 19.45
CA PHE A 127 4.71 -9.80 20.05
C PHE A 127 3.65 -10.35 21.00
N GLU A 128 3.14 -11.55 20.76
CA GLU A 128 2.25 -12.26 21.69
C GLU A 128 2.99 -12.73 22.96
N LEU A 129 4.31 -12.88 22.90
CA LEU A 129 5.18 -13.19 24.06
C LEU A 129 5.51 -11.95 24.91
N GLN A 130 5.22 -10.72 24.47
CA GLN A 130 5.29 -9.57 25.37
C GLN A 130 4.21 -9.71 26.45
N PRO A 131 4.50 -9.40 27.73
CA PRO A 131 3.58 -9.57 28.85
C PRO A 131 2.35 -8.66 28.64
N SER A 132 1.38 -9.23 27.93
CA SER A 132 0.15 -8.60 27.46
C SER A 132 -0.87 -8.39 28.59
N ALA A 133 -0.45 -8.50 29.85
CA ALA A 133 -1.34 -8.55 31.00
C ALA A 133 -1.66 -7.17 31.61
N ALA A 134 -0.92 -6.10 31.29
CA ALA A 134 -1.11 -4.83 32.01
C ALA A 134 -2.05 -3.81 31.32
N ASN A 135 -2.07 -3.71 29.98
CA ASN A 135 -3.00 -2.79 29.30
C ASN A 135 -3.16 -3.09 27.78
N PRO A 136 -4.35 -3.52 27.31
CA PRO A 136 -4.61 -3.84 25.90
C PRO A 136 -4.52 -2.65 24.94
N ARG A 137 -4.54 -1.40 25.45
CA ARG A 137 -4.43 -0.19 24.63
C ARG A 137 -3.05 -0.04 24.00
N TRP A 138 -2.00 -0.27 24.78
CA TRP A 138 -0.62 -0.07 24.34
C TRP A 138 -0.16 -1.14 23.36
N SER A 139 -0.59 -2.39 23.56
CA SER A 139 -0.31 -3.49 22.61
C SER A 139 -0.99 -3.24 21.26
N CYS A 140 -2.25 -2.78 21.26
CA CYS A 140 -2.95 -2.43 20.02
C CYS A 140 -2.32 -1.21 19.33
N LEU A 141 -1.88 -0.20 20.09
CA LEU A 141 -1.17 0.95 19.53
C LEU A 141 0.15 0.54 18.89
N ALA A 142 0.96 -0.28 19.58
CA ALA A 142 2.23 -0.76 19.07
C ALA A 142 2.06 -1.56 17.78
N ASP A 143 1.03 -2.40 17.73
CA ASP A 143 0.70 -3.16 16.53
C ASP A 143 0.25 -2.26 15.37
N VAL A 144 -0.67 -1.33 15.61
CA VAL A 144 -1.08 -0.36 14.58
C VAL A 144 0.10 0.50 14.11
N ALA A 145 0.97 0.92 15.02
CA ALA A 145 2.17 1.68 14.71
C ALA A 145 3.14 0.84 13.85
N MET A 146 3.36 -0.43 14.19
CA MET A 146 4.15 -1.35 13.38
C MET A 146 3.59 -1.48 11.97
N TRP A 147 2.29 -1.72 11.82
CA TRP A 147 1.65 -1.78 10.49
C TRP A 147 1.76 -0.45 9.74
N GLY A 148 1.59 0.67 10.43
CA GLY A 148 1.78 2.00 9.85
C GLY A 148 3.21 2.23 9.36
N VAL A 149 4.22 1.84 10.14
CA VAL A 149 5.65 1.92 9.75
C VAL A 149 5.94 1.02 8.56
N LEU A 150 5.49 -0.23 8.58
CA LEU A 150 5.70 -1.19 7.50
C LEU A 150 5.02 -0.73 6.20
N PHE A 151 3.79 -0.24 6.30
CA PHE A 151 3.05 0.33 5.19
C PHE A 151 3.73 1.58 4.63
N GLY A 152 4.16 2.50 5.50
CA GLY A 152 4.89 3.70 5.13
C GLY A 152 6.21 3.37 4.43
N LEU A 153 7.02 2.48 4.99
CA LEU A 153 8.26 2.00 4.38
C LEU A 153 8.00 1.40 3.01
N ALA A 154 6.98 0.56 2.88
CA ALA A 154 6.71 -0.08 1.61
C ALA A 154 6.20 0.88 0.54
N ILE A 155 5.40 1.90 0.90
CA ILE A 155 5.08 3.02 0.02
C ILE A 155 6.35 3.77 -0.36
N SER A 156 7.21 4.11 0.59
CA SER A 156 8.46 4.83 0.32
C SER A 156 9.37 4.05 -0.62
N VAL A 157 9.54 2.74 -0.41
CA VAL A 157 10.35 1.86 -1.26
C VAL A 157 9.73 1.73 -2.65
N CYS A 158 8.42 1.49 -2.76
CA CYS A 158 7.75 1.39 -4.05
C CYS A 158 7.77 2.73 -4.81
N GLY A 159 7.60 3.85 -4.12
CA GLY A 159 7.77 5.18 -4.68
C GLY A 159 9.19 5.42 -5.18
N TRP A 160 10.19 5.10 -4.36
CA TRP A 160 11.60 5.31 -4.68
C TRP A 160 12.09 4.45 -5.85
N PHE A 161 11.75 3.17 -5.86
CA PHE A 161 12.26 2.23 -6.86
C PHE A 161 11.36 2.05 -8.07
N GLY A 162 10.06 2.26 -7.92
CA GLY A 162 9.03 2.04 -8.95
C GLY A 162 8.57 3.32 -9.64
N LEU A 163 8.31 4.40 -8.90
CA LEU A 163 7.72 5.62 -9.47
C LEU A 163 8.78 6.64 -9.90
N LEU A 164 9.82 6.83 -9.09
CA LEU A 164 10.84 7.84 -9.39
C LEU A 164 11.81 7.33 -10.44
N SER A 165 11.91 8.06 -11.55
CA SER A 165 12.97 7.91 -12.55
C SER A 165 14.35 8.15 -11.93
N ARG A 166 15.42 7.70 -12.60
CA ARG A 166 16.79 7.94 -12.13
C ARG A 166 17.10 9.45 -12.00
N SER A 167 16.55 10.26 -12.89
CA SER A 167 16.67 11.72 -12.87
C SER A 167 15.94 12.34 -11.68
N GLU A 168 14.71 11.93 -11.40
CA GLU A 168 13.95 12.44 -10.24
C GLU A 168 14.58 12.02 -8.91
N ARG A 169 15.12 10.80 -8.82
CA ARG A 169 15.90 10.35 -7.65
C ARG A 169 17.15 11.19 -7.44
N ALA A 170 17.88 11.51 -8.51
CA ALA A 170 19.05 12.37 -8.42
C ALA A 170 18.70 13.80 -7.99
N LEU A 171 17.52 14.29 -8.37
CA LEU A 171 17.01 15.62 -8.01
C LEU A 171 16.59 15.65 -6.54
N LEU A 172 15.84 14.65 -6.06
CA LEU A 172 15.47 14.49 -4.65
C LEU A 172 16.68 14.26 -3.73
N GLY A 173 17.69 13.54 -4.22
CA GLY A 173 18.95 13.34 -3.50
C GLY A 173 19.68 14.65 -3.17
N ARG A 174 19.43 15.74 -3.91
CA ARG A 174 19.99 17.08 -3.60
C ARG A 174 19.30 17.77 -2.42
N PHE A 175 18.05 17.39 -2.13
CA PHE A 175 17.26 17.97 -1.04
C PHE A 175 17.33 17.16 0.26
N LEU A 176 17.84 15.92 0.21
CA LEU A 176 18.05 15.12 1.42
C LEU A 176 19.28 15.62 2.19
N PRO A 177 19.22 15.63 3.55
CA PRO A 177 20.34 16.04 4.39
C PRO A 177 21.53 15.09 4.13
N GLY A 178 22.58 15.63 3.50
CA GLY A 178 23.76 14.89 3.04
C GLY A 178 24.08 15.06 1.55
N GLY A 179 23.11 15.46 0.71
CA GLY A 179 23.29 15.60 -0.74
C GLY A 179 24.04 16.85 -1.20
N GLN A 180 24.14 17.88 -0.35
CA GLN A 180 24.77 19.15 -0.73
C GLN A 180 26.31 19.10 -0.78
N HIS A 181 26.96 18.13 -0.13
CA HIS A 181 28.42 18.10 -0.07
C HIS A 181 29.10 17.71 -1.40
N SER A 182 28.41 17.04 -2.33
CA SER A 182 29.00 16.66 -3.62
C SER A 182 28.85 17.75 -4.70
N ALA A 183 27.75 18.52 -4.66
CA ALA A 183 27.54 19.64 -5.59
C ALA A 183 28.48 20.81 -5.26
N VAL A 184 28.69 21.08 -3.97
CA VAL A 184 29.63 22.11 -3.51
C VAL A 184 31.08 21.70 -3.81
N LYS A 185 31.48 20.43 -3.65
CA LYS A 185 32.82 19.95 -4.05
C LYS A 185 33.07 20.03 -5.56
N ARG A 186 32.04 19.86 -6.41
CA ARG A 186 32.16 20.06 -7.86
C ARG A 186 32.19 21.54 -8.27
N ALA A 187 31.52 22.41 -7.51
CA ALA A 187 31.55 23.85 -7.74
C ALA A 187 32.83 24.52 -7.20
N LEU A 188 33.48 23.93 -6.18
CA LEU A 188 34.64 24.50 -5.49
C LEU A 188 36.02 24.04 -6.00
N GLY A 189 36.12 23.50 -7.21
CA GLY A 189 37.41 23.43 -7.91
C GLY A 189 38.19 22.12 -7.74
N TYR A 190 38.04 21.27 -8.75
CA TYR A 190 39.19 20.60 -9.34
C TYR A 190 39.33 21.15 -10.76
N ALA A 191 39.91 22.34 -10.82
CA ALA A 191 40.43 23.00 -12.02
C ALA A 191 41.93 23.27 -11.83
N GLY A 192 42.62 22.31 -11.22
CA GLY A 192 44.07 22.16 -11.12
C GLY A 192 44.28 20.71 -10.65
N GLU A 193 45.03 19.86 -11.31
CA GLU A 193 46.21 20.04 -12.19
C GLU A 193 46.10 19.18 -13.45
#